data_AF-A0A1R4FA51-F1
#
_entry.id   AF-A0A1R4FA51-F1
#
_cell.length_a   1.000
_cell.length_b   1.000
_cell.length_c   1.000
_cell.angle_alpha   90.00
_cell.angle_beta   90.00
_cell.angle_gamma   90.00
#
_symmetry.space_group_name_H-M   'P 1'
#
loop_
_entity.id
_entity.type
_entity.pdbx_description
1 polymer ?
#
loop_
_entity_poly.entity_id
_entity_poly.type
_entity_poly.pdbx_seq_one_letter_code
_entity_poly.pdbx_strand_id
1 'polypeptide(L)'
;MMSDFGATYDEMDSTAKQLDDGKDEIDDLMDKLQGYVDDLVADGFKTEKASGKFQEGYQELTDGMKSAAEGVTDMAEALRQMGQAIRDLDDQLAG
;
A
#
# COMPACT_ATOMS: atom_id res chain seq x y z
N MET A 1 -9.43 -6.80 31.77
CA MET A 1 -10.07 -6.63 30.45
C MET A 1 -9.60 -5.35 29.78
N MET A 2 -9.65 -4.16 30.41
CA MET A 2 -9.11 -2.92 29.80
C MET A 2 -7.68 -3.04 29.25
N SER A 3 -6.74 -3.67 29.98
CA SER A 3 -5.35 -3.80 29.50
C SER A 3 -5.18 -4.74 28.30
N ASP A 4 -6.12 -5.66 28.08
CA ASP A 4 -6.10 -6.61 26.94
C ASP A 4 -6.55 -5.88 25.66
N PHE A 5 -7.62 -5.08 25.76
CA PHE A 5 -8.07 -4.19 24.69
C PHE A 5 -7.11 -3.02 24.44
N GLY A 6 -6.41 -2.57 25.49
CA GLY A 6 -5.37 -1.56 25.41
C GLY A 6 -4.21 -1.95 24.49
N ALA A 7 -3.65 -3.13 24.73
CA ALA A 7 -2.62 -3.69 23.86
C ALA A 7 -3.15 -3.89 22.43
N THR A 8 -4.41 -4.33 22.29
CA THR A 8 -5.02 -4.59 20.98
C THR A 8 -5.17 -3.33 20.11
N TYR A 9 -5.52 -2.16 20.68
CA TYR A 9 -5.63 -0.93 19.86
C TYR A 9 -4.24 -0.42 19.41
N ASP A 10 -3.25 -0.48 20.30
CA ASP A 10 -1.88 -0.06 20.00
C ASP A 10 -1.28 -0.96 18.92
N GLU A 11 -1.58 -2.26 18.96
CA GLU A 11 -1.21 -3.23 17.93
C GLU A 11 -1.88 -2.94 16.58
N MET A 12 -3.18 -2.60 16.57
CA MET A 12 -3.90 -2.24 15.34
C MET A 12 -3.34 -0.95 14.71
N ASP A 13 -3.11 0.09 15.51
CA ASP A 13 -2.54 1.36 15.03
C ASP A 13 -1.09 1.18 14.54
N SER A 14 -0.28 0.41 15.27
CA SER A 14 1.07 0.06 14.84
C SER A 14 1.07 -0.73 13.53
N THR A 15 0.16 -1.68 13.37
CA THR A 15 0.06 -2.47 12.14
C THR A 15 -0.41 -1.61 10.98
N ALA A 16 -1.40 -0.72 11.19
CA ALA A 16 -1.84 0.23 10.17
C ALA A 16 -0.70 1.15 9.70
N LYS A 17 0.15 1.63 10.63
CA LYS A 17 1.35 2.42 10.27
C LYS A 17 2.33 1.62 9.42
N GLN A 18 2.61 0.36 9.79
CA GLN A 18 3.50 -0.51 8.99
C GLN A 18 2.95 -0.76 7.59
N LEU A 19 1.63 -0.85 7.44
CA LEU A 19 0.98 -0.98 6.13
C LEU A 19 1.15 0.29 5.29
N ASP A 20 0.95 1.47 5.87
CA ASP A 20 1.17 2.74 5.18
C ASP A 20 2.65 2.91 4.76
N ASP A 21 3.58 2.65 5.68
CA ASP A 21 5.03 2.73 5.40
C ASP A 21 5.41 1.77 4.26
N GLY A 22 4.92 0.53 4.30
CA GLY A 22 5.16 -0.46 3.25
C GLY A 22 4.55 -0.06 1.90
N LYS A 23 3.40 0.62 1.91
CA LYS A 23 2.77 1.15 0.69
C LYS A 23 3.61 2.28 0.08
N ASP A 24 4.15 3.18 0.88
CA ASP A 24 5.03 4.25 0.38
C ASP A 24 6.34 3.68 -0.20
N GLU A 25 6.93 2.66 0.45
CA GLU A 25 8.09 1.95 -0.10
C GLU A 25 7.79 1.27 -1.46
N ILE A 26 6.57 0.74 -1.64
CA ILE A 26 6.14 0.14 -2.91
C ILE A 26 6.03 1.22 -3.99
N ASP A 27 5.41 2.35 -3.70
CA ASP A 27 5.24 3.46 -4.65
C ASP A 27 6.60 3.99 -5.13
N ASP A 28 7.53 4.24 -4.19
CA ASP A 28 8.90 4.68 -4.51
C ASP A 28 9.64 3.68 -5.41
N LEU A 29 9.48 2.38 -5.13
CA LEU A 29 10.09 1.33 -5.94
C LEU A 29 9.49 1.29 -7.35
N MET A 30 8.17 1.47 -7.49
CA MET A 30 7.49 1.46 -8.79
C MET A 30 7.93 2.63 -9.67
N ASP A 31 8.01 3.83 -9.11
CA ASP A 31 8.49 5.02 -9.82
C ASP A 31 9.93 4.82 -10.34
N LYS A 32 10.78 4.21 -9.51
CA LYS A 32 12.16 3.88 -9.89
C LYS A 32 12.23 2.85 -11.02
N LEU A 33 11.44 1.78 -10.94
CA LEU A 33 11.40 0.76 -12.00
C LEU A 33 10.86 1.34 -13.31
N GLN A 34 9.93 2.31 -13.24
CA GLN A 34 9.35 2.95 -14.42
C GLN A 34 10.42 3.77 -15.14
N GLY A 35 11.22 4.52 -14.38
CA GLY A 35 12.37 5.24 -14.94
C GLY A 35 13.32 4.34 -15.74
N TYR A 36 13.60 3.13 -15.27
CA TYR A 36 14.47 2.19 -16.01
C TYR A 36 13.87 1.72 -17.34
N VAL A 37 12.55 1.53 -17.38
CA VAL A 37 11.85 1.16 -18.61
C VAL A 37 11.84 2.34 -19.58
N ASP A 38 11.56 3.53 -19.09
CA ASP A 38 11.55 4.76 -19.89
C ASP A 38 12.93 5.04 -20.48
N ASP A 39 14.01 4.90 -19.69
CA ASP A 39 15.39 5.06 -20.14
C ASP A 39 15.74 4.05 -21.25
N LEU A 40 15.38 2.77 -21.08
CA LEU A 40 15.64 1.74 -22.07
C LEU A 40 14.92 2.00 -23.40
N VAL A 41 13.66 2.47 -23.33
CA VAL A 41 12.87 2.82 -24.53
C VAL A 41 13.43 4.08 -25.20
N ALA A 42 13.89 5.06 -24.42
CA ALA A 42 14.49 6.29 -24.90
C ALA A 42 15.85 6.04 -25.60
N ASP A 43 16.71 5.19 -25.03
CA ASP A 43 18.07 4.88 -25.51
C ASP A 43 18.13 4.04 -26.78
N GLY A 44 16.97 3.64 -27.32
CA GLY A 44 16.89 3.04 -28.65
C GLY A 44 16.66 1.55 -28.67
N PHE A 45 16.04 0.97 -27.63
CA PHE A 45 15.39 -0.34 -27.68
C PHE A 45 14.15 -0.32 -28.61
N LYS A 46 14.27 0.26 -29.81
CA LYS A 46 13.22 0.46 -30.81
C LYS A 46 13.36 -0.58 -31.91
N THR A 47 13.14 -1.85 -31.60
CA THR A 47 12.45 -2.67 -32.59
C THR A 47 10.96 -2.40 -32.34
N GLU A 48 10.26 -1.79 -33.30
CA GLU A 48 8.90 -1.21 -33.11
C GLU A 48 7.89 -2.15 -32.40
N LYS A 49 8.05 -3.47 -32.54
CA LYS A 49 7.19 -4.47 -31.88
C LYS A 49 7.58 -4.84 -30.45
N ALA A 50 8.87 -4.82 -30.10
CA ALA A 50 9.31 -5.25 -28.77
C ALA A 50 9.16 -4.13 -27.74
N SER A 51 9.41 -2.87 -28.14
CA SER A 51 9.22 -1.68 -27.31
C SER A 51 7.76 -1.48 -26.90
N GLY A 52 6.82 -1.56 -27.84
CA GLY A 52 5.39 -1.39 -27.54
C GLY A 52 4.87 -2.42 -26.54
N LYS A 53 5.18 -3.71 -26.74
CA LYS A 53 4.76 -4.78 -25.80
C LYS A 53 5.39 -4.66 -24.42
N PHE A 54 6.65 -4.22 -24.36
CA PHE A 54 7.33 -4.01 -23.08
C PHE A 54 6.70 -2.85 -22.31
N GLN A 55 6.37 -1.75 -23.02
CA GLN A 55 5.68 -0.61 -22.43
C GLN A 55 4.27 -0.97 -21.96
N GLU A 56 3.48 -1.70 -22.76
CA GLU A 56 2.16 -2.20 -22.36
C GLU A 56 2.23 -3.08 -21.10
N GLY A 57 3.11 -4.09 -21.10
CA GLY A 57 3.25 -4.98 -19.93
C GLY A 57 3.75 -4.26 -18.68
N TYR A 58 4.59 -3.23 -18.84
CA TYR A 58 5.04 -2.42 -17.72
C TYR A 58 3.92 -1.51 -17.17
N GLN A 59 3.10 -0.94 -18.05
CA GLN A 59 1.90 -0.19 -17.67
C GLN A 59 0.93 -1.08 -16.88
N GLU A 60 0.63 -2.29 -17.37
CA GLU A 60 -0.23 -3.26 -16.69
C GLU A 60 0.31 -3.67 -15.31
N LEU A 61 1.63 -3.90 -15.20
CA LEU A 61 2.27 -4.18 -13.92
C LEU A 61 2.10 -3.00 -12.95
N THR A 62 2.38 -1.77 -13.42
CA THR A 62 2.28 -0.56 -12.60
C THR A 62 0.86 -0.35 -12.09
N ASP A 63 -0.15 -0.52 -12.96
CA ASP A 63 -1.55 -0.36 -12.60
C ASP A 63 -2.02 -1.45 -11.60
N GLY A 64 -1.56 -2.69 -11.80
CA GLY A 64 -1.84 -3.79 -10.86
C GLY A 64 -1.21 -3.55 -9.48
N MET A 65 0.01 -3.02 -9.44
CA MET A 65 0.71 -2.69 -8.20
C MET A 65 0.06 -1.51 -7.48
N LYS A 66 -0.37 -0.46 -8.19
CA LYS A 66 -1.16 0.64 -7.62
C LYS A 66 -2.46 0.13 -7.00
N SER A 67 -3.17 -0.76 -7.69
CA SER A 67 -4.38 -1.38 -7.15
C SER A 67 -4.10 -2.19 -5.88
N ALA A 68 -2.95 -2.87 -5.81
CA ALA A 68 -2.54 -3.58 -4.60
C ALA A 68 -2.19 -2.60 -3.45
N ALA A 69 -1.51 -1.50 -3.74
CA ALA A 69 -1.18 -0.44 -2.79
C ALA A 69 -2.43 0.24 -2.21
N GLU A 70 -3.45 0.48 -3.05
CA GLU A 70 -4.78 0.93 -2.60
C GLU A 70 -5.40 -0.08 -1.63
N GLY A 71 -5.36 -1.38 -1.94
CA GLY A 71 -5.84 -2.42 -1.04
C GLY A 71 -5.10 -2.47 0.31
N VAL A 72 -3.80 -2.15 0.34
CA VAL A 72 -3.03 -2.02 1.58
C VAL A 72 -3.51 -0.83 2.41
N THR A 73 -3.78 0.30 1.74
CA THR A 73 -4.32 1.51 2.38
C THR A 73 -5.69 1.24 3.00
N ASP A 74 -6.60 0.58 2.26
CA ASP A 74 -7.92 0.20 2.75
C ASP A 74 -7.84 -0.68 4.01
N MET A 75 -6.87 -1.60 4.07
CA MET A 75 -6.64 -2.43 5.25
C MET A 75 -6.14 -1.62 6.43
N ALA A 76 -5.21 -0.68 6.22
CA ALA A 76 -4.72 0.21 7.26
C ALA A 76 -5.86 1.06 7.84
N GLU A 77 -6.75 1.60 6.99
CA GLU A 77 -7.94 2.31 7.41
C GLU A 77 -8.91 1.43 8.21
N ALA A 78 -9.17 0.21 7.74
CA ALA A 78 -10.06 -0.73 8.43
C ALA A 78 -9.55 -1.06 9.84
N LEU A 79 -8.23 -1.25 10.01
CA LEU A 79 -7.61 -1.49 11.32
C LEU A 79 -7.80 -0.29 12.26
N ARG A 80 -7.62 0.94 11.75
CA ARG A 80 -7.86 2.17 12.53
C ARG A 80 -9.31 2.31 12.96
N GLN A 81 -10.25 2.06 12.04
CA GLN A 81 -11.68 2.12 12.34
C GLN A 81 -12.07 1.07 13.39
N MET A 82 -11.55 -0.15 13.29
CA MET A 82 -11.79 -1.20 14.27
C MET A 82 -11.22 -0.83 15.65
N GLY A 83 -10.01 -0.28 15.70
CA GLY A 83 -9.39 0.21 16.94
C GLY A 83 -10.22 1.31 17.61
N GLN A 84 -10.77 2.25 16.83
CA GLN A 84 -11.65 3.30 17.36
C GLN A 84 -12.97 2.73 17.90
N ALA A 85 -13.62 1.83 17.14
CA ALA A 85 -14.88 1.22 17.57
C ALA A 85 -14.74 0.43 18.88
N ILE A 86 -13.61 -0.25 19.07
CA ILE A 86 -13.27 -0.96 20.31
C ILE A 86 -13.11 0.03 21.47
N ARG A 87 -12.42 1.15 21.26
CA ARG A 87 -12.23 2.20 22.28
C ARG A 87 -13.57 2.79 22.72
N ASP A 88 -14.43 3.12 21.76
CA ASP A 88 -15.75 3.69 22.02
C ASP A 88 -16.64 2.71 22.82
N LEU A 89 -16.47 1.40 22.59
CA LEU A 89 -17.16 0.36 23.37
C LEU A 89 -16.63 0.25 24.79
N ASP A 90 -15.31 0.31 25.00
CA ASP A 90 -14.71 0.24 26.33
C ASP A 90 -15.11 1.45 27.19
N ASP A 91 -15.09 2.66 26.63
CA ASP A 91 -15.53 3.89 27.32
C ASP A 91 -17.00 3.80 27.78
N GLN A 92 -17.86 3.15 26.99
CA GLN A 92 -19.27 2.91 27.35
C GLN A 92 -19.44 1.87 28.45
N LEU A 93 -18.56 0.87 28.53
CA LEU A 93 -18.63 -0.18 29.55
C LEU A 93 -17.98 0.25 30.87
N ALA A 94 -17.05 1.20 30.82
CA ALA A 94 -16.35 1.74 31.98
C ALA A 94 -17.09 2.90 32.67
N GLY A 95 -18.01 3.58 31.97
CA GLY A 95 -18.89 4.64 32.49
C GLY A 95 -20.15 4.11 33.17
#